data_AF-A0A6B2QUZ8-F1
#
_entry.id   AF-A0A6B2QUZ8-F1
#
_cell.length_a   1.000
_cell.length_b   1.000
_cell.length_c   1.000
_cell.angle_alpha   90.00
_cell.angle_beta   90.00
_cell.angle_gamma   90.00
#
_symmetry.space_group_name_H-M   'P 1'
#
loop_
_entity.id
_entity.type
_entity.pdbx_description
1 polymer ?
#
loop_
_entity_poly.entity_id
_entity_poly.type
_entity_poly.pdbx_seq_one_letter_code
_entity_poly.pdbx_strand_id
1 'polypeptide(L)'
;MDKYKVIAEKITYSLDGYIADHNNRNFGDADGWLRHVRNGWEEFIEAHPDSLNLHEYLQHHQAKVDELKATIKGNHGRIAELERLNRVKAQAIIDLHQEITELKASHHGEVIGHEVHFKKIKQERDELQALYTQQGINMLKLQKRVDAVIIEIENMYLSGAIGFDTVKKLEQALKGDQYDEHRKKAEEAISKGASLTNHRIEL
;
A
#
# COMPACT_ATOMS: atom_id res chain seq x y z
N MET A 1 1.43 23.87 -50.67
CA MET A 1 0.03 24.32 -50.84
C MET A 1 -0.50 23.62 -52.07
N ASP A 2 -1.69 23.02 -52.01
CA ASP A 2 -2.26 22.25 -53.14
C ASP A 2 -2.43 23.16 -54.36
N LYS A 3 -1.81 22.81 -55.50
CA LYS A 3 -1.77 23.64 -56.72
C LYS A 3 -3.18 23.99 -57.19
N TYR A 4 -4.13 23.06 -57.06
CA TYR A 4 -5.52 23.23 -57.45
C TYR A 4 -6.28 24.19 -56.54
N LYS A 5 -5.96 24.17 -55.24
CA LYS A 5 -6.52 25.11 -54.28
C LYS A 5 -6.14 26.54 -54.62
N VAL A 6 -4.88 26.78 -54.99
CA VAL A 6 -4.40 28.11 -55.39
C VAL A 6 -5.09 28.60 -56.67
N ILE A 7 -5.30 27.71 -57.64
CA ILE A 7 -6.04 28.04 -58.88
C ILE A 7 -7.51 28.34 -58.57
N ALA A 8 -8.16 27.50 -57.76
CA ALA A 8 -9.54 27.70 -57.34
C ALA A 8 -9.72 29.03 -56.57
N GLU A 9 -8.82 29.35 -55.63
CA GLU A 9 -8.83 30.62 -54.89
C GLU A 9 -8.70 31.84 -55.82
N LYS A 10 -7.86 31.77 -56.87
CA LYS A 10 -7.73 32.83 -57.88
C LYS A 10 -9.01 33.00 -58.71
N ILE A 11 -9.65 31.90 -59.12
CA ILE A 11 -10.91 31.92 -59.87
C ILE A 11 -12.01 32.54 -59.01
N THR A 12 -12.17 32.07 -57.76
CA THR A 12 -13.18 32.59 -56.83
C THR A 12 -12.95 34.07 -56.52
N TYR A 13 -11.71 34.48 -56.25
CA TYR A 13 -11.38 35.90 -56.04
C TYR A 13 -11.75 36.78 -57.24
N SER A 14 -11.47 36.32 -58.45
CA SER A 14 -11.78 37.08 -59.67
C SER A 14 -13.29 37.15 -59.95
N LEU A 15 -14.03 36.08 -59.62
CA LEU A 15 -15.49 36.06 -59.66
C LEU A 15 -16.10 37.03 -58.63
N ASP A 16 -15.59 37.05 -57.40
CA ASP A 16 -16.05 37.94 -56.35
C ASP A 16 -15.78 39.41 -56.71
N GLY A 17 -14.61 39.70 -57.29
CA GLY A 17 -14.25 41.02 -57.82
C GLY A 17 -15.21 41.47 -58.93
N TYR A 18 -15.49 40.60 -59.90
CA TYR A 18 -16.47 40.87 -60.96
C TYR A 18 -17.86 41.17 -60.39
N ILE A 19 -18.35 40.33 -59.46
CA ILE A 19 -19.68 40.50 -58.84
C ILE A 19 -19.73 41.82 -58.05
N ALA A 20 -18.69 42.15 -57.29
CA ALA A 20 -18.62 43.38 -56.53
C ALA A 20 -18.66 44.63 -57.42
N ASP A 21 -17.84 44.66 -58.49
CA ASP A 21 -17.82 45.76 -59.45
C ASP A 21 -19.14 45.88 -60.23
N HIS A 22 -19.72 44.75 -60.63
CA HIS A 22 -21.03 44.70 -61.28
C HIS A 22 -22.15 45.25 -60.39
N ASN A 23 -22.19 44.85 -59.11
CA ASN A 23 -23.15 45.35 -58.12
C ASN A 23 -22.99 46.85 -57.87
N ASN A 24 -21.76 47.36 -57.94
CA ASN A 24 -21.44 48.78 -57.81
C ASN A 24 -21.69 49.59 -59.10
N ARG A 25 -22.22 48.97 -60.16
CA ARG A 25 -22.36 49.54 -61.51
C ARG A 25 -21.05 50.11 -62.08
N ASN A 26 -19.92 49.59 -61.60
CA ASN A 26 -18.59 49.93 -62.04
C ASN A 26 -18.15 48.91 -63.09
N PHE A 27 -18.53 49.13 -64.35
CA PHE A 27 -18.24 48.18 -65.44
C PHE A 27 -16.82 48.29 -66.01
N GLY A 28 -15.96 49.13 -65.42
CA GLY A 28 -14.68 49.55 -66.00
C GLY A 28 -13.65 48.44 -66.20
N ASP A 29 -13.66 47.40 -65.36
CA ASP A 29 -12.73 46.26 -65.45
C ASP A 29 -13.43 44.89 -65.53
N ALA A 30 -14.70 44.88 -65.96
CA ALA A 30 -15.50 43.66 -66.09
C ALA A 30 -14.80 42.61 -66.98
N ASP A 31 -14.20 43.05 -68.09
CA ASP A 31 -13.45 42.18 -69.01
C ASP A 31 -12.14 41.66 -68.41
N GLY A 32 -11.48 42.43 -67.54
CA GLY A 32 -10.27 42.00 -66.84
C GLY A 32 -10.60 40.88 -65.87
N TRP A 33 -11.62 41.06 -65.04
CA TRP A 33 -12.08 40.03 -64.11
C TRP A 33 -12.48 38.73 -64.82
N LEU A 34 -13.31 38.82 -65.86
CA LEU A 34 -13.75 37.63 -66.62
C LEU A 34 -12.60 36.93 -67.34
N ARG A 35 -11.60 37.67 -67.81
CA ARG A 35 -10.38 37.09 -68.39
C ARG A 35 -9.57 36.31 -67.34
N HIS A 36 -9.45 36.84 -66.12
CA HIS A 36 -8.78 36.13 -65.03
C HIS A 36 -9.55 34.87 -64.60
N VAL A 37 -10.88 34.93 -64.54
CA VAL A 37 -11.73 33.74 -64.31
C VAL A 37 -11.50 32.69 -65.39
N ARG A 38 -11.55 33.09 -66.67
CA ARG A 38 -11.34 32.18 -67.80
C ARG A 38 -9.96 31.53 -67.77
N ASN A 39 -8.90 32.32 -67.62
CA ASN A 39 -7.53 31.81 -67.60
C ASN A 39 -7.31 30.85 -66.41
N GLY A 40 -7.85 31.18 -65.24
CA GLY A 40 -7.80 30.28 -64.09
C GLY A 40 -8.57 28.98 -64.33
N TRP A 41 -9.73 29.05 -64.99
CA TRP A 41 -10.54 27.88 -65.32
C TRP A 41 -9.84 26.96 -66.34
N GLU A 42 -9.20 27.53 -67.36
CA GLU A 42 -8.37 26.79 -68.32
C GLU A 42 -7.18 26.13 -67.60
N GLU A 43 -6.48 26.86 -66.73
CA GLU A 43 -5.38 26.32 -65.91
C GLU A 43 -5.85 25.20 -64.96
N PHE A 44 -7.07 25.30 -64.43
CA PHE A 44 -7.66 24.27 -63.57
C PHE A 44 -7.91 22.99 -64.36
N ILE A 45 -8.56 23.07 -65.53
CA ILE A 45 -8.86 21.91 -66.38
C ILE A 45 -7.58 21.23 -66.84
N GLU A 46 -6.59 21.99 -67.32
CA GLU A 46 -5.34 21.42 -67.83
C GLU A 46 -4.52 20.72 -66.74
N ALA A 47 -4.63 21.18 -65.51
CA ALA A 47 -3.88 20.64 -64.40
C ALA A 47 -4.59 19.46 -63.70
N HIS A 48 -5.92 19.41 -63.69
CA HIS A 48 -6.65 18.47 -62.83
C HIS A 48 -6.79 17.06 -63.46
N PRO A 49 -6.39 15.98 -62.76
CA PRO A 49 -6.32 14.64 -63.33
C PRO A 49 -7.67 13.91 -63.47
N ASP A 50 -8.75 14.45 -62.89
CA ASP A 50 -10.08 13.82 -62.86
C ASP A 50 -11.15 14.70 -63.52
N SER A 51 -12.24 14.07 -63.98
CA SER A 51 -13.38 14.68 -64.67
C SER A 51 -14.26 15.61 -63.83
N LEU A 52 -13.80 16.04 -62.65
CA LEU A 52 -14.56 16.90 -61.75
C LEU A 52 -14.47 18.35 -62.23
N ASN A 53 -15.62 19.01 -62.38
CA ASN A 53 -15.61 20.46 -62.61
C ASN A 53 -15.23 21.20 -61.30
N LEU A 54 -14.86 22.48 -61.41
CA LEU A 54 -14.42 23.28 -60.26
C LEU A 54 -15.41 23.27 -59.09
N HIS A 55 -16.71 23.24 -59.37
CA HIS A 55 -17.74 23.21 -58.34
C HIS A 55 -17.72 21.89 -57.56
N GLU A 56 -17.64 20.76 -58.25
CA GLU A 56 -17.57 19.44 -57.64
C GLU A 56 -16.27 19.25 -56.84
N TYR A 57 -15.15 19.77 -57.35
CA TYR A 57 -13.87 19.81 -56.63
C TYR A 57 -13.99 20.58 -55.31
N LEU A 58 -14.55 21.79 -55.36
CA LEU A 58 -14.75 22.62 -54.17
C LEU A 58 -15.70 21.96 -53.16
N GLN A 59 -16.79 21.34 -53.62
CA GLN A 59 -17.72 20.61 -52.76
C GLN A 59 -17.06 19.40 -52.08
N HIS A 60 -16.29 18.61 -52.84
CA HIS A 60 -15.58 17.46 -52.29
C HIS A 60 -14.57 17.88 -51.22
N HIS A 61 -13.79 18.93 -51.47
CA HIS A 61 -12.86 19.47 -50.48
C HIS A 61 -13.57 20.04 -49.26
N GLN A 62 -14.72 20.70 -49.44
CA GLN A 62 -15.52 21.21 -48.34
C GLN A 62 -16.07 20.07 -47.46
N ALA A 63 -16.61 19.01 -48.07
CA ALA A 63 -17.09 17.83 -47.34
C ALA A 63 -15.96 17.18 -46.51
N LYS A 64 -14.77 17.04 -47.10
CA LYS A 64 -13.59 16.52 -46.40
C LYS A 64 -13.16 17.41 -45.23
N VAL A 65 -13.24 18.73 -45.40
CA VAL A 65 -12.96 19.68 -44.31
C VAL A 65 -13.96 19.52 -43.17
N ASP A 66 -15.25 19.36 -43.47
CA ASP A 66 -16.27 19.23 -42.45
C ASP A 66 -16.22 17.87 -41.72
N GLU A 67 -15.86 16.80 -42.42
CA GLU A 67 -15.51 15.51 -41.81
C GLU A 67 -14.34 15.66 -40.84
N LEU A 68 -13.24 16.27 -41.27
CA LEU A 68 -12.06 16.49 -40.44
C LEU A 68 -12.39 17.34 -39.20
N LYS A 69 -13.21 18.39 -39.34
CA LYS A 69 -13.68 19.20 -38.19
C LYS A 69 -14.46 18.35 -37.19
N ALA A 70 -15.35 17.47 -37.66
CA ALA A 70 -16.11 16.58 -36.79
C ALA A 70 -15.19 15.60 -36.04
N THR A 71 -14.20 15.01 -36.73
CA THR A 71 -13.20 14.15 -36.10
C THR A 71 -12.35 14.89 -35.06
N ILE A 72 -11.88 16.10 -35.39
CA ILE A 72 -11.09 16.92 -34.46
C ILE A 72 -11.89 17.24 -33.20
N LYS A 73 -13.17 17.60 -33.34
CA LYS A 73 -14.07 17.85 -32.21
C LYS A 73 -14.23 16.59 -31.34
N GLY A 74 -14.41 15.43 -31.95
CA GLY A 74 -14.47 14.15 -31.24
C GLY A 74 -13.18 13.84 -30.48
N ASN A 75 -12.03 14.04 -31.12
CA ASN A 75 -10.72 13.84 -30.50
C ASN A 75 -10.48 14.80 -29.33
N HIS A 76 -10.91 16.06 -29.44
CA HIS A 76 -10.83 17.01 -28.33
C HIS A 76 -11.61 16.52 -27.10
N GLY A 77 -12.82 15.97 -27.29
CA GLY A 77 -13.58 15.35 -26.21
C GLY A 77 -12.87 14.15 -25.58
N ARG A 78 -12.24 13.29 -26.39
CA ARG A 78 -11.45 12.16 -25.90
C ARG A 78 -10.23 12.60 -25.08
N ILE A 79 -9.54 13.66 -25.51
CA ILE A 79 -8.41 14.24 -24.78
C ILE A 79 -8.86 14.78 -23.43
N ALA A 80 -9.96 15.55 -23.39
CA ALA A 80 -10.50 16.08 -22.15
C ALA A 80 -10.86 14.97 -21.14
N GLU A 81 -11.44 13.86 -21.60
CA GLU A 81 -11.75 12.72 -20.73
C GLU A 81 -10.49 12.00 -20.25
N LEU A 82 -9.47 11.85 -21.11
CA LEU A 82 -8.17 11.29 -20.69
C LEU A 82 -7.49 12.16 -19.62
N GLU A 83 -7.53 13.48 -19.75
CA GLU A 83 -7.02 14.41 -18.74
C GLU A 83 -7.79 14.32 -17.41
N ARG A 84 -9.12 14.15 -17.48
CA ARG A 84 -9.95 13.93 -16.29
C ARG A 84 -9.59 12.60 -15.61
N LEU A 85 -9.50 11.51 -16.36
CA LEU A 85 -9.11 10.20 -15.84
C LEU A 85 -7.70 10.22 -15.26
N ASN A 86 -6.76 10.91 -15.89
CA ASN A 86 -5.40 11.03 -15.39
C ASN A 86 -5.34 11.76 -14.05
N ARG A 87 -6.13 12.85 -13.90
CA ARG A 87 -6.26 13.56 -12.62
C ARG A 87 -6.83 12.67 -11.51
N VAL A 88 -7.90 11.92 -11.81
CA VAL A 88 -8.50 10.99 -10.84
C VAL A 88 -7.50 9.90 -10.42
N LYS A 89 -6.77 9.33 -11.37
CA LYS A 89 -5.74 8.31 -11.08
C LYS A 89 -4.59 8.88 -10.26
N ALA A 90 -4.12 10.08 -10.58
CA ALA A 90 -3.06 10.75 -9.83
C ALA A 90 -3.49 10.98 -8.37
N GLN A 91 -4.74 11.41 -8.15
CA GLN A 91 -5.27 11.60 -6.80
C GLN A 91 -5.35 10.27 -6.03
N ALA A 92 -5.89 9.22 -6.63
CA ALA A 92 -5.97 7.91 -5.98
C ALA A 92 -4.59 7.36 -5.61
N ILE A 93 -3.57 7.61 -6.45
CA ILE A 93 -2.18 7.26 -6.14
C ILE A 93 -1.70 8.03 -4.90
N ILE A 94 -1.96 9.34 -4.82
CA ILE A 94 -1.57 10.16 -3.66
C ILE A 94 -2.24 9.64 -2.38
N ASP A 95 -3.53 9.37 -2.42
CA ASP A 95 -4.29 8.90 -1.27
C ASP A 95 -3.75 7.54 -0.76
N LEU A 96 -3.48 6.59 -1.67
CA LEU A 96 -2.88 5.31 -1.33
C LEU A 96 -1.45 5.45 -0.75
N HIS A 97 -0.65 6.38 -1.26
CA HIS A 97 0.67 6.64 -0.70
C HIS A 97 0.60 7.19 0.73
N GLN A 98 -0.39 8.03 1.01
CA GLN A 98 -0.64 8.55 2.35
C GLN A 98 -1.05 7.42 3.31
N GLU A 99 -2.00 6.57 2.91
CA GLU A 99 -2.47 5.43 3.72
C GLU A 99 -1.31 4.45 4.04
N ILE A 100 -0.47 4.11 3.05
CA ILE A 100 0.71 3.27 3.27
C ILE A 100 1.69 3.90 4.27
N THR A 101 1.84 5.23 4.22
CA THR A 101 2.74 5.95 5.13
C THR A 101 2.24 5.89 6.56
N GLU A 102 0.94 6.10 6.78
CA GLU A 102 0.30 6.01 8.08
C GLU A 102 0.35 4.58 8.65
N LEU A 103 0.06 3.57 7.82
CA LEU A 103 0.16 2.16 8.22
C LEU A 103 1.58 1.78 8.64
N LYS A 104 2.61 2.23 7.92
CA LYS A 104 4.02 1.99 8.29
C LYS A 104 4.37 2.64 9.63
N ALA A 105 3.92 3.86 9.86
CA ALA A 105 4.15 4.56 11.13
C ALA A 105 3.45 3.84 12.29
N SER A 106 2.20 3.42 12.10
CA SER A 106 1.43 2.65 13.10
C SER A 106 2.12 1.33 13.43
N HIS A 107 2.46 0.55 12.41
CA HIS A 107 3.12 -0.74 12.59
C HIS A 107 4.48 -0.61 13.30
N HIS A 108 5.26 0.44 12.98
CA HIS A 108 6.51 0.71 13.69
C HIS A 108 6.27 1.00 15.18
N GLY A 109 5.23 1.77 15.51
CA GLY A 109 4.82 2.01 16.89
C GLY A 109 4.44 0.73 17.64
N GLU A 110 3.67 -0.16 17.01
CA GLU A 110 3.30 -1.46 17.57
C GLU A 110 4.53 -2.36 17.82
N VAL A 111 5.46 -2.43 16.87
CA VAL A 111 6.69 -3.22 17.00
C VAL A 111 7.56 -2.72 18.17
N ILE A 112 7.67 -1.40 18.34
CA ILE A 112 8.35 -0.82 19.51
C ILE A 112 7.63 -1.22 20.79
N GLY A 113 6.29 -1.14 20.82
CA GLY A 113 5.49 -1.56 21.96
C GLY A 113 5.75 -3.02 22.34
N HIS A 114 5.71 -3.92 21.35
CA HIS A 114 6.03 -5.33 21.54
C HIS A 114 7.46 -5.52 22.06
N GLU A 115 8.46 -4.84 21.49
CA GLU A 115 9.86 -4.96 21.93
C GLU A 115 10.03 -4.56 23.41
N VAL A 116 9.38 -3.47 23.83
CA VAL A 116 9.37 -3.03 25.23
C VAL A 116 8.73 -4.08 26.14
N HIS A 117 7.57 -4.63 25.75
CA HIS A 117 6.91 -5.70 26.51
C HIS A 117 7.76 -6.97 26.60
N PHE A 118 8.40 -7.39 25.50
CA PHE A 118 9.30 -8.54 25.49
C PHE A 118 10.50 -8.35 26.41
N LYS A 119 11.13 -7.16 26.42
CA LYS A 119 12.23 -6.84 27.35
C LYS A 119 11.78 -6.94 28.80
N LYS A 120 10.59 -6.42 29.13
CA LYS A 120 10.03 -6.51 30.48
C LYS A 120 9.76 -7.95 30.92
N ILE A 121 9.12 -8.75 30.08
CA ILE A 121 8.86 -10.18 30.38
C ILE A 121 10.18 -10.94 30.60
N LYS A 122 11.19 -10.67 29.77
CA LYS A 122 12.51 -11.29 29.92
C LYS A 122 13.15 -10.92 31.25
N GLN A 123 13.07 -9.65 31.65
CA GLN A 123 13.56 -9.19 32.95
C GLN A 123 12.84 -9.89 34.11
N GLU A 124 11.50 -9.91 34.11
CA GLU A 124 10.71 -10.59 35.15
C GLU A 124 11.04 -12.09 35.23
N ARG A 125 11.25 -12.75 34.08
CA ARG A 125 11.71 -14.14 34.02
C ARG A 125 13.08 -14.31 34.66
N ASP A 126 14.05 -13.45 34.34
CA ASP A 126 15.41 -13.51 34.86
C ASP A 126 15.42 -13.31 36.39
N GLU A 127 14.60 -12.38 36.91
CA GLU A 127 14.41 -12.14 38.34
C GLU A 127 13.78 -13.36 39.05
N LEU A 128 12.71 -13.93 38.50
CA LEU A 128 12.09 -15.14 39.03
C LEU A 128 13.05 -16.34 39.03
N GLN A 129 13.84 -16.50 37.97
CA GLN A 129 14.84 -17.56 37.88
C GLN A 129 15.94 -17.41 38.95
N ALA A 130 16.38 -16.16 39.21
CA ALA A 130 17.34 -15.88 40.27
C ALA A 130 16.78 -16.23 41.66
N LEU A 131 15.54 -15.84 41.94
CA LEU A 131 14.86 -16.17 43.21
C LEU A 131 14.71 -17.68 43.41
N TYR A 132 14.26 -18.40 42.38
CA TYR A 132 14.10 -19.86 42.47
C TYR A 132 15.42 -20.59 42.67
N THR A 133 16.48 -20.13 41.99
CA THR A 133 17.84 -20.65 42.18
C THR A 133 18.32 -20.43 43.62
N GLN A 134 18.11 -19.23 44.16
CA GLN A 134 18.48 -18.91 45.53
C GLN A 134 17.70 -19.73 46.55
N GLN A 135 16.41 -19.96 46.32
CA GLN A 135 15.58 -20.81 47.16
C GLN A 135 16.09 -22.26 47.14
N GLY A 136 16.42 -22.81 45.96
CA GLY A 136 17.02 -24.15 45.84
C GLY A 136 18.34 -24.29 46.61
N ILE A 137 19.21 -23.28 46.53
CA ILE A 137 20.47 -23.23 47.30
C ILE A 137 20.19 -23.23 48.81
N ASN A 138 19.21 -22.44 49.26
CA ASN A 138 18.86 -22.36 50.68
C ASN A 138 18.27 -23.68 51.20
N MET A 139 17.42 -24.34 50.41
CA MET A 139 16.89 -25.67 50.73
C MET A 139 18.00 -26.71 50.86
N LEU A 140 18.98 -26.71 49.95
CA LEU A 140 20.13 -27.61 50.03
C LEU A 140 20.97 -27.36 51.30
N LYS A 141 21.16 -26.10 51.68
CA LYS A 141 21.86 -25.75 52.94
C LYS A 141 21.08 -26.23 54.17
N LEU A 142 19.74 -26.09 54.16
CA LEU A 142 18.86 -26.62 55.22
C LEU A 142 18.93 -28.14 55.31
N GLN A 143 18.87 -28.85 54.17
CA GLN A 143 19.00 -30.30 54.13
C GLN A 143 20.31 -30.76 54.79
N LYS A 144 21.45 -30.15 54.42
CA LYS A 144 22.74 -30.46 55.05
C LYS A 144 22.77 -30.23 56.57
N ARG A 145 22.08 -29.19 57.06
CA ARG A 145 21.96 -28.91 58.50
C ARG A 145 21.08 -29.96 59.20
N VAL A 146 19.99 -30.37 58.57
CA VAL A 146 19.11 -31.43 59.06
C VAL A 146 19.86 -32.76 59.13
N ASP A 147 20.58 -33.13 58.07
CA ASP A 147 21.38 -34.36 58.02
C ASP A 147 22.43 -34.38 59.14
N ALA A 148 23.13 -33.25 59.38
CA ALA A 148 24.10 -33.14 60.48
C ALA A 148 23.46 -33.31 61.87
N VAL A 149 22.26 -32.76 62.08
CA VAL A 149 21.51 -32.92 63.34
C VAL A 149 21.05 -34.37 63.53
N ILE A 150 20.62 -35.05 62.47
CA ILE A 150 20.23 -36.47 62.52
C ILE A 150 21.41 -37.32 62.98
N ILE A 151 22.60 -37.12 62.41
CA ILE A 151 23.83 -37.84 62.81
C ILE A 151 24.13 -37.61 64.31
N GLU A 152 24.00 -36.37 64.80
CA GLU A 152 24.26 -36.06 66.21
C GLU A 152 23.24 -36.74 67.14
N ILE A 153 21.96 -36.78 66.74
CA ILE A 153 20.91 -37.51 67.46
C ILE A 153 21.23 -39.01 67.53
N GLU A 154 21.67 -39.61 66.41
CA GLU A 154 22.09 -41.02 66.37
C GLU A 154 23.26 -41.27 67.32
N ASN A 155 24.26 -40.40 67.36
CA ASN A 155 25.38 -40.49 68.31
C ASN A 155 24.93 -40.39 69.78
N MET A 156 24.02 -39.47 70.10
CA MET A 156 23.46 -39.34 71.45
C MET A 156 22.66 -40.59 71.86
N TYR A 157 21.93 -41.20 70.92
CA TYR A 157 21.23 -42.46 71.18
C TYR A 157 22.20 -43.61 71.45
N LEU A 158 23.21 -43.78 70.60
CA LEU A 158 24.21 -44.85 70.72
C LEU A 158 25.06 -44.75 72.00
N SER A 159 25.31 -43.53 72.49
CA SER A 159 26.00 -43.30 73.77
C SER A 159 25.10 -43.51 75.00
N GLY A 160 23.80 -43.73 74.81
CA GLY A 160 22.81 -43.86 75.89
C GLY A 160 22.37 -42.53 76.52
N ALA A 161 22.79 -41.39 75.96
CA ALA A 161 22.43 -40.06 76.46
C ALA A 161 20.93 -39.74 76.27
N ILE A 162 20.28 -40.37 75.28
CA ILE A 162 18.84 -40.25 75.03
C ILE A 162 18.19 -41.62 74.77
N GLY A 163 16.93 -41.79 75.17
CA GLY A 163 16.16 -43.02 74.94
C GLY A 163 15.49 -43.10 73.55
N PHE A 164 15.12 -44.31 73.13
CA PHE A 164 14.53 -44.62 71.82
C PHE A 164 13.27 -43.79 71.48
N ASP A 165 12.38 -43.60 72.46
CA ASP A 165 11.16 -42.80 72.28
C ASP A 165 11.46 -41.32 71.95
N THR A 166 12.57 -40.78 72.45
CA THR A 166 13.00 -39.41 72.15
C THR A 166 13.52 -39.30 70.72
N VAL A 167 14.28 -40.29 70.25
CA VAL A 167 14.78 -40.35 68.86
C VAL A 167 13.61 -40.37 67.87
N LYS A 168 12.61 -41.23 68.12
CA LYS A 168 11.44 -41.36 67.24
C LYS A 168 10.64 -40.06 67.10
N LYS A 169 10.48 -39.30 68.20
CA LYS A 169 9.80 -37.99 68.18
C LYS A 169 10.60 -36.93 67.40
N LEU A 170 11.92 -36.92 67.55
CA LEU A 170 12.78 -35.98 66.83
C LEU A 170 12.82 -36.29 65.32
N GLU A 171 12.91 -37.57 64.93
CA GLU A 171 12.89 -37.99 63.53
C GLU A 171 11.58 -37.63 62.82
N GLN A 172 10.43 -37.82 63.48
CA GLN A 172 9.14 -37.38 62.95
C GLN A 172 9.06 -35.85 62.79
N ALA A 173 9.49 -35.10 63.81
CA ALA A 173 9.51 -33.64 63.74
C ALA A 173 10.42 -33.09 62.63
N LEU A 174 11.52 -33.78 62.32
CA LEU A 174 12.48 -33.41 61.27
C LEU A 174 12.00 -33.80 59.85
N LYS A 175 11.26 -34.90 59.70
CA LYS A 175 10.70 -35.34 58.40
C LYS A 175 9.50 -34.48 57.97
N GLY A 176 8.78 -33.90 58.92
CA GLY A 176 7.73 -32.90 58.68
C GLY A 176 6.45 -33.49 58.05
N ASP A 177 5.34 -33.44 58.78
CA ASP A 177 4.08 -34.10 58.41
C ASP A 177 3.39 -33.56 57.13
N GLN A 178 3.90 -32.47 56.55
CA GLN A 178 3.23 -31.73 55.45
C GLN A 178 4.05 -31.65 54.16
N TYR A 179 5.25 -32.23 54.09
CA TYR A 179 6.13 -32.12 52.93
C TYR A 179 5.47 -32.62 51.64
N ASP A 180 4.88 -33.82 51.68
CA ASP A 180 4.21 -34.42 50.52
C ASP A 180 2.97 -33.63 50.09
N GLU A 181 2.24 -33.05 51.05
CA GLU A 181 1.06 -32.23 50.78
C GLU A 181 1.43 -30.92 50.08
N HIS A 182 2.48 -30.24 50.56
CA HIS A 182 2.99 -29.01 49.95
C HIS A 182 3.62 -29.26 48.58
N ARG A 183 4.37 -30.35 48.43
CA ARG A 183 4.92 -30.79 47.14
C ARG A 183 3.81 -31.01 46.12
N LYS A 184 2.77 -31.78 46.49
CA LYS A 184 1.64 -32.07 45.59
C LYS A 184 0.88 -30.79 45.19
N LYS A 185 0.62 -29.90 46.15
CA LYS A 185 -0.01 -28.58 45.88
C LYS A 185 0.84 -27.72 44.93
N ALA A 186 2.16 -27.75 45.06
CA ALA A 186 3.07 -27.03 44.16
C ALA A 186 3.09 -27.64 42.75
N GLU A 187 3.18 -28.96 42.62
CA GLU A 187 3.11 -29.67 41.33
C GLU A 187 1.78 -29.40 40.60
N GLU A 188 0.65 -29.43 41.31
CA GLU A 188 -0.67 -29.12 40.76
C GLU A 188 -0.79 -27.66 40.29
N ALA A 189 -0.23 -26.70 41.05
CA ALA A 189 -0.22 -25.29 40.67
C ALA A 189 0.62 -25.04 39.40
N ILE A 190 1.78 -25.69 39.28
CA ILE A 190 2.63 -25.60 38.09
C ILE A 190 1.92 -26.20 36.87
N SER A 191 1.29 -27.37 37.02
CA SER A 191 0.54 -28.04 35.95
C SER A 191 -0.62 -27.17 35.43
N LYS A 192 -1.40 -26.57 36.33
CA LYS A 192 -2.48 -25.64 35.96
C LYS A 192 -1.96 -24.38 35.27
N GLY A 193 -0.84 -23.82 35.74
CA GLY A 193 -0.20 -22.67 35.11
C GLY A 193 0.30 -22.96 33.68
N ALA A 194 0.89 -24.13 33.45
CA ALA A 194 1.34 -24.56 32.13
C ALA A 194 0.16 -24.75 31.14
N SER A 195 -0.95 -25.32 31.61
CA SER A 195 -2.18 -25.50 30.81
C SER A 195 -2.78 -24.17 30.32
N LEU A 196 -2.82 -23.15 31.18
CA LEU A 196 -3.34 -21.81 30.82
C LEU A 196 -2.46 -21.09 29.80
N THR A 197 -1.16 -21.35 29.81
CA THR A 197 -0.21 -20.72 28.88
C THR A 197 -0.33 -21.31 27.47
N ASN A 198 -0.52 -22.62 27.35
CA ASN A 198 -0.73 -23.28 26.06
C ASN A 198 -2.02 -22.83 25.38
N HIS A 199 -3.11 -22.66 26.14
CA HIS A 199 -4.39 -22.20 25.59
C HIS A 199 -4.36 -20.75 25.07
N ARG A 200 -3.39 -19.94 25.49
CA ARG A 200 -3.23 -18.55 25.07
C ARG A 200 -2.36 -18.36 23.84
N ILE A 201 -1.64 -19.40 23.40
CA ILE A 201 -0.79 -19.40 22.20
C ILE A 201 -1.58 -19.84 20.95
N GLU A 202 -2.71 -20.52 21.12
CA GLU A 202 -3.55 -21.04 20.03
C GLU A 202 -4.65 -20.07 19.52
N LEU A 203 -4.68 -18.81 20.01
CA LEU A 203 -5.57 -17.74 19.54
C LEU A 203 -4.81 -16.73 18.70
#